data_AF-A0A847PRH7-F1
#
_entry.id   AF-A0A847PRH7-F1
#
_cell.length_a   1.000
_cell.length_b   1.000
_cell.length_c   1.000
_cell.angle_alpha   90.00
_cell.angle_beta   90.00
_cell.angle_gamma   90.00
#
_symmetry.space_group_name_H-M   'P 1'
#
loop_
_entity.id
_entity.type
_entity.pdbx_description
1 polymer ?
#
loop_
_entity_poly.entity_id
_entity_poly.type
_entity_poly.pdbx_seq_one_letter_code
_entity_poly.pdbx_strand_id
1 'polypeptide(L)' 'MRMTSKVGLIDEEKTVKALEMIDLRLKSEHACQEEDVEEIYRQFRGYWKLMDEFCRRIVERVESDFPEAPAEK' A
#
# COMPACT_ATOMS: atom_id res chain seq x y z
N MET A 1 -8.09 -0.90 -1.67
CA MET A 1 -7.47 -2.12 -2.25
C MET A 1 -8.23 -2.67 -3.46
N ARG A 2 -9.48 -3.15 -3.36
CA ARG A 2 -10.17 -3.64 -4.58
C ARG A 2 -10.41 -2.56 -5.65
N MET A 3 -10.78 -1.34 -5.24
CA MET A 3 -10.93 -0.24 -6.19
C MET A 3 -9.60 0.22 -6.79
N THR A 4 -8.50 0.18 -6.03
CA THR A 4 -7.17 0.59 -6.50
C THR A 4 -6.63 -0.40 -7.55
N SER A 5 -6.98 -1.68 -7.45
CA SER A 5 -6.73 -2.67 -8.51
C SER A 5 -7.57 -2.42 -9.76
N LYS A 6 -8.87 -2.15 -9.59
CA LYS A 6 -9.79 -1.86 -10.72
C LYS A 6 -9.37 -0.65 -11.56
N VAL A 7 -8.75 0.35 -10.94
CA VAL A 7 -8.26 1.55 -11.64
C VAL A 7 -6.81 1.41 -12.13
N GLY A 8 -6.24 0.19 -12.07
CA GLY A 8 -4.90 -0.11 -12.58
C GLY A 8 -3.74 0.47 -11.74
N LEU A 9 -4.03 1.02 -10.56
CA LEU A 9 -3.02 1.65 -9.71
C LEU A 9 -2.07 0.59 -9.11
N ILE A 10 -2.57 -0.62 -8.86
CA ILE A 10 -1.85 -1.70 -8.19
C ILE A 10 -2.31 -3.05 -8.76
N ASP A 11 -1.38 -3.97 -9.01
CA ASP A 11 -1.70 -5.30 -9.54
C ASP A 11 -2.41 -6.19 -8.50
N GLU A 12 -2.98 -7.30 -8.95
CA GLU A 12 -3.79 -8.18 -8.10
C GLU A 12 -2.97 -8.84 -6.98
N GLU A 13 -1.73 -9.27 -7.27
CA GLU A 13 -0.84 -9.87 -6.28
C GLU A 13 -0.52 -8.89 -5.14
N LYS A 14 -0.16 -7.66 -5.49
CA LYS A 14 0.08 -6.59 -4.52
C LYS A 14 -1.19 -6.22 -3.75
N THR A 15 -2.34 -6.29 -4.41
CA THR A 15 -3.64 -6.04 -3.76
C THR A 15 -3.92 -7.07 -2.67
N VAL A 16 -3.65 -8.36 -2.93
CA VAL A 16 -3.76 -9.43 -1.94
C VAL A 16 -2.82 -9.18 -0.77
N LYS A 17 -1.53 -8.93 -1.03
CA LYS A 17 -0.53 -8.63 0.01
C LYS A 17 -0.90 -7.42 0.87
N ALA A 18 -1.48 -6.39 0.26
CA ALA A 18 -1.92 -5.22 1.00
C ALA A 18 -3.15 -5.50 1.88
N LEU A 19 -4.03 -6.42 1.49
CA LEU A 19 -5.14 -6.89 2.32
C LEU A 19 -4.64 -7.74 3.49
N GLU A 20 -3.67 -8.62 3.27
CA GLU A 20 -3.03 -9.42 4.33
C GLU A 20 -2.37 -8.52 5.38
N MET A 21 -1.66 -7.47 4.94
CA MET A 21 -1.09 -6.48 5.86
C MET A 21 -2.16 -5.79 6.74
N ILE A 22 -3.31 -5.43 6.17
CA ILE A 22 -4.41 -4.80 6.90
C ILE A 22 -5.01 -5.76 7.92
N ASP A 23 -5.18 -7.03 7.54
CA ASP A 23 -5.71 -8.08 8.40
C ASP A 23 -4.77 -8.37 9.58
N LEU A 24 -3.46 -8.46 9.31
CA LEU A 24 -2.44 -8.65 10.33
C LEU A 24 -2.39 -7.47 11.32
N ARG A 25 -2.49 -6.24 10.82
CA ARG A 25 -2.59 -5.04 11.68
C ARG A 25 -3.83 -5.12 12.57
N LEU A 26 -4.99 -5.45 12.00
CA LEU A 26 -6.25 -5.57 12.75
C LEU A 26 -6.15 -6.66 13.84
N LYS A 27 -5.54 -7.80 13.51
CA LYS A 27 -5.30 -8.89 14.46
C LYS A 27 -4.40 -8.45 15.62
N SER A 28 -3.30 -7.75 15.31
CA SER A 28 -2.39 -7.23 16.35
C SER A 28 -3.00 -6.17 17.25
N GLU A 29 -3.98 -5.39 16.77
CA GLU A 29 -4.65 -4.37 17.58
C GLU A 29 -5.67 -4.97 18.57
N HIS A 30 -6.25 -6.13 18.27
CA HIS A 30 -7.38 -6.67 19.04
C HIS A 30 -7.14 -8.04 19.70
N ALA A 31 -6.15 -8.80 19.22
CA ALA A 31 -5.89 -10.16 19.68
C ALA A 31 -4.38 -10.46 19.69
N CYS A 32 -3.57 -9.48 20.11
CA CYS A 32 -2.10 -9.56 20.07
C CYS A 32 -1.58 -10.78 20.83
N GLN A 33 -1.17 -11.82 20.09
CA GLN A 33 -0.35 -12.92 20.59
C GLN A 33 1.11 -12.66 20.20
N GLU A 34 2.07 -13.17 20.98
CA GLU A 34 3.50 -12.96 20.74
C GLU A 34 3.93 -13.44 19.34
N GLU A 35 3.30 -14.53 18.86
CA GLU A 35 3.44 -15.08 17.51
C GLU A 35 3.03 -14.09 16.40
N ASP A 36 2.00 -13.27 16.64
CA ASP A 36 1.55 -12.27 15.67
C ASP A 36 2.56 -11.12 15.54
N VAL A 37 3.25 -10.77 16.63
CA VAL A 37 4.28 -9.73 16.63
C VAL A 37 5.50 -10.17 15.83
N GLU A 38 5.93 -11.43 16.00
CA GLU A 38 7.06 -11.98 15.24
C GLU A 38 6.76 -12.07 13.74
N GLU A 39 5.54 -12.48 13.38
CA GLU A 39 5.04 -12.46 12.00
C GLU A 39 5.08 -11.05 11.40
N ILE A 40 4.61 -10.04 12.14
CA ILE A 40 4.66 -8.63 11.72
C ILE A 40 6.10 -8.20 11.45
N TYR A 41 7.02 -8.43 12.38
CA TYR A 41 8.41 -8.03 12.20
C TYR A 41 9.07 -8.71 10.99
N ARG A 42 8.76 -9.99 10.75
CA ARG A 42 9.27 -10.74 9.59
C ARG A 42 8.79 -10.13 8.28
N GLN A 43 7.52 -9.70 8.22
CA GLN A 43 6.90 -9.20 6.99
C GLN A 43 7.01 -7.67 6.81
N PHE A 44 7.35 -6.93 7.88
CA PHE A 44 7.34 -5.46 7.92
C PHE A 44 8.12 -4.81 6.79
N ARG A 45 9.32 -5.31 6.47
CA ARG A 45 10.13 -4.77 5.38
C ARG A 45 9.45 -4.92 4.01
N GLY A 46 8.74 -6.03 3.79
CA GLY A 46 7.99 -6.28 2.56
C GLY A 46 6.81 -5.32 2.44
N TYR A 47 6.05 -5.16 3.52
CA TYR A 47 4.94 -4.22 3.60
C TYR A 47 5.35 -2.76 3.43
N TRP A 48 6.47 -2.36 4.02
CA TRP A 48 7.01 -1.01 3.83
C TRP A 48 7.28 -0.72 2.35
N LYS A 49 7.96 -1.64 1.64
CA LYS A 49 8.24 -1.49 0.21
C LYS A 49 6.96 -1.43 -0.63
N LEU A 50 5.96 -2.23 -0.27
CA LEU A 50 4.66 -2.24 -0.95
C LEU A 50 3.97 -0.87 -0.82
N MET A 51 4.00 -0.27 0.38
CA MET A 51 3.41 1.05 0.63
C MET A 51 4.18 2.17 -0.05
N ASP A 52 5.52 2.10 -0.08
CA ASP A 52 6.35 3.06 -0.83
C ASP A 52 6.00 3.04 -2.33
N GLU A 53 5.94 1.86 -2.94
CA GLU A 53 5.56 1.72 -4.35
C GLU A 53 4.14 2.25 -4.61
N PHE A 54 3.20 1.94 -3.72
CA PHE A 54 1.83 2.42 -3.83
C PHE A 54 1.74 3.95 -3.80
N CYS A 55 2.44 4.61 -2.87
CA CYS A 55 2.50 6.07 -2.79
C CYS A 55 3.13 6.69 -4.04
N ARG A 56 4.23 6.11 -4.56
CA ARG A 56 4.88 6.60 -5.78
C ARG A 56 3.95 6.53 -6.99
N ARG A 57 3.22 5.42 -7.14
CA ARG A 57 2.23 5.30 -8.23
C ARG A 57 1.07 6.28 -8.11
N ILE A 58 0.64 6.62 -6.89
CA ILE A 58 -0.36 7.68 -6.69
C ILE A 58 0.20 9.02 -7.18
N VAL A 59 1.42 9.37 -6.80
CA VAL A 59 2.06 10.61 -7.23
C VAL A 59 2.18 10.67 -8.75
N GLU A 60 2.75 9.62 -9.37
CA GLU A 60 2.88 9.52 -10.83
C GLU A 60 1.52 9.65 -11.55
N ARG A 61 0.47 9.03 -11.00
CA ARG A 61 -0.88 9.11 -11.54
C ARG A 61 -1.45 10.52 -11.44
N VAL A 62 -1.27 11.18 -10.29
CA VAL A 62 -1.74 12.55 -10.07
C VAL A 62 -1.02 13.53 -10.98
N GLU A 63 0.31 13.42 -11.12
CA GLU A 63 1.10 14.25 -12.03
C GLU A 63 0.71 14.05 -13.50
N SER A 64 0.38 12.81 -13.89
CA SER A 64 -0.09 12.50 -15.24
C SER A 64 -1.52 13.00 -15.51
N ASP A 65 -2.43 12.87 -14.55
CA ASP A 65 -3.83 13.27 -14.69
C ASP A 65 -3.99 14.81 -14.55
N PHE A 66 -3.07 15.47 -13.84
CA PHE A 66 -3.04 16.91 -13.59
C PHE A 66 -1.63 17.50 -13.82
N PRO A 67 -1.17 17.62 -15.07
CA PRO A 67 0.12 18.23 -15.35
C PRO A 67 0.13 19.69 -14.85
N GLU A 68 1.21 20.10 -14.17
CA GLU A 68 1.40 21.48 -13.73
C GLU A 68 1.19 22.44 -14.92
N ALA A 69 0.32 23.44 -14.74
CA ALA A 69 0.18 24.51 -15.71
C ALA A 69 1.52 25.23 -15.85
N PRO A 70 1.98 25.58 -17.07
CA PRO A 70 3.23 26.32 -17.22
C PRO A 70 3.10 27.62 -16.44
N ALA A 71 4.03 27.85 -15.50
CA ALA A 71 4.09 29.09 -14.74
C ALA A 71 4.10 30.27 -15.71
N GLU A 72 2.99 31.02 -15.74
CA GLU A 72 2.89 32.25 -16.53
C GLU A 72 4.00 33.21 -16.07
N LYS A 73 4.89 33.53 -17.00
CA LYS A 73 5.93 34.55 -16.83
C LYS A 73 5.42 35.92 -17.26
#